data_AF-A0A9W8L6B8-F1
#
_entry.id   AF-A0A9W8L6B8-F1
#
_cell.length_a   1.000
_cell.length_b   1.000
_cell.length_c   1.000
_cell.angle_alpha   90.00
_cell.angle_beta   90.00
_cell.angle_gamma   90.00
#
_symmetry.space_group_name_H-M   'P 1'
#
loop_
_entity.id
_entity.type
_entity.pdbx_description
1 polymer ?
#
loop_
_entity_poly.entity_id
_entity_poly.type
_entity_poly.pdbx_seq_one_letter_code
_entity_poly.pdbx_strand_id
1 'polypeptide(L)'
;MIYPWDFQYGKMEARVRVSPGSGVVSTILLAGPDPADELDWEWVGKDTWTAQSMYFVKGQRVDPKAAFFRTPGNTSEDMAAGFHSYAIELNKDSVKWYIDDLLTRTLPKLDGVPFPSGACRARIGVWDGSQSSGWAGAVDWSKGPFTAEMQWFKFTPYCETLE
;
A
#
# COMPACT_ATOMS: atom_id res chain seq x y z
N MET A 1 0.41 -10.79 -7.36
CA MET A 1 0.41 -11.84 -6.32
C MET A 1 -0.77 -11.60 -5.39
N ILE A 2 -1.53 -12.65 -5.07
CA ILE A 2 -2.46 -12.66 -3.94
C ILE A 2 -1.90 -13.67 -2.95
N TYR A 3 -1.70 -13.25 -1.71
CA TYR A 3 -1.22 -14.16 -0.67
C TYR A 3 -2.35 -15.14 -0.29
N PRO A 4 -2.08 -16.44 -0.17
CA PRO A 4 -3.15 -17.45 -0.10
C PRO A 4 -3.80 -17.56 1.28
N TRP A 5 -3.28 -16.87 2.30
CA TRP A 5 -3.78 -16.94 3.66
C TRP A 5 -4.33 -15.59 4.13
N ASP A 6 -5.37 -15.66 4.96
CA ASP A 6 -5.93 -14.51 5.66
C ASP A 6 -5.21 -14.28 6.98
N PHE A 7 -5.19 -13.02 7.38
CA PHE A 7 -4.62 -12.56 8.63
C PHE A 7 -5.58 -11.60 9.33
N GLN A 8 -5.41 -11.40 10.64
CA GLN A 8 -6.20 -10.42 11.39
C GLN A 8 -5.33 -9.25 11.86
N TYR A 9 -4.40 -9.51 12.77
CA TYR A 9 -3.48 -8.51 13.29
C TYR A 9 -2.03 -8.92 13.03
N GLY A 10 -1.20 -7.94 12.73
CA GLY A 10 0.21 -8.15 12.42
C GLY A 10 0.79 -7.07 11.52
N LYS A 11 2.05 -7.29 11.12
CA LYS A 11 2.79 -6.45 10.19
C LYS A 11 3.02 -7.20 8.89
N MET A 12 2.43 -6.69 7.81
CA MET A 12 2.77 -7.06 6.45
C MET A 12 3.92 -6.17 5.98
N GLU A 13 4.94 -6.76 5.37
CA GLU A 13 6.12 -6.05 4.89
C GLU A 13 6.58 -6.66 3.57
N ALA A 14 6.95 -5.83 2.61
CA ALA A 14 7.52 -6.28 1.35
C ALA A 14 8.65 -5.36 0.92
N ARG A 15 9.69 -5.95 0.35
CA ARG A 15 10.79 -5.19 -0.26
C ARG A 15 10.59 -5.13 -1.76
N VAL A 16 10.25 -3.95 -2.25
CA VAL A 16 9.85 -3.76 -3.64
C VAL A 16 10.65 -2.65 -4.31
N ARG A 17 10.77 -2.77 -5.63
CA ARG A 17 11.18 -1.72 -6.54
C ARG A 17 10.01 -1.44 -7.48
N VAL A 18 9.52 -0.21 -7.47
CA VAL A 18 8.27 0.14 -8.15
C VAL A 18 8.50 0.39 -9.64
N SER A 19 7.46 0.24 -10.45
CA SER A 19 7.56 0.48 -11.89
C SER A 19 7.47 1.97 -12.21
N PRO A 20 8.43 2.56 -12.95
CA PRO A 20 8.24 3.85 -13.58
C PRO A 20 7.30 3.73 -14.79
N GLY A 21 6.78 4.87 -15.25
CA GLY A 21 5.92 4.97 -16.43
C GLY A 21 4.60 5.68 -16.13
N SER A 22 4.25 6.67 -16.96
CA SER A 22 2.94 7.32 -16.88
C SER A 22 1.81 6.29 -16.98
N GLY A 23 0.78 6.43 -16.15
CA GLY A 23 -0.37 5.53 -16.09
C GLY A 23 -0.12 4.16 -15.43
N VAL A 24 1.13 3.78 -15.18
CA VAL A 24 1.45 2.51 -14.51
C VAL A 24 1.36 2.70 -13.01
N VAL A 25 0.62 1.83 -12.31
CA VAL A 25 0.51 1.89 -10.84
C VAL A 25 1.08 0.61 -10.25
N SER A 26 2.02 0.74 -9.31
CA SER A 26 2.47 -0.36 -8.45
C SER A 26 1.69 -0.32 -7.13
N THR A 27 1.34 -1.47 -6.55
CA THR A 27 0.56 -1.54 -5.31
C THR A 27 1.01 -2.66 -4.39
N ILE A 28 0.95 -2.39 -3.08
CA ILE A 28 0.92 -3.37 -2.00
C ILE A 28 -0.29 -3.01 -1.14
N LEU A 29 -1.24 -3.92 -1.00
CA LEU A 29 -2.45 -3.67 -0.22
C LEU A 29 -2.86 -4.87 0.64
N LEU A 30 -3.60 -4.60 1.70
CA LEU A 30 -4.42 -5.58 2.41
C LEU A 30 -5.88 -5.34 2.04
N ALA A 31 -6.60 -6.38 1.65
CA ALA A 31 -8.03 -6.29 1.34
C ALA A 31 -8.82 -7.44 1.99
N GLY A 32 -9.99 -7.11 2.52
CA GLY A 32 -10.97 -8.06 3.04
C GLY A 32 -11.90 -8.64 1.95
N PRO A 33 -12.91 -9.43 2.36
CA PRO A 33 -14.03 -9.82 1.50
C PRO A 33 -14.96 -8.64 1.20
N ASP A 34 -15.69 -8.70 0.09
CA ASP A 34 -16.61 -7.62 -0.31
C ASP A 34 -17.84 -7.51 0.62
N PRO A 35 -18.29 -6.28 0.95
CA PRO A 35 -17.64 -5.01 0.63
C PRO A 35 -16.34 -4.84 1.44
N ALA A 36 -15.23 -4.58 0.75
CA ALA A 36 -13.90 -4.75 1.32
C ALA A 36 -13.44 -3.57 2.18
N ASP A 37 -12.93 -3.89 3.37
CA ASP A 37 -11.94 -3.03 4.01
C ASP A 37 -10.63 -3.14 3.22
N GLU A 38 -9.96 -2.01 3.00
CA GLU A 38 -8.72 -1.95 2.22
C GLU A 38 -7.71 -1.00 2.88
N LEU A 39 -6.45 -1.40 2.86
CA LEU A 39 -5.29 -0.60 3.31
C LEU A 39 -4.24 -0.69 2.21
N ASP A 40 -3.81 0.45 1.67
CA ASP A 40 -2.93 0.44 0.51
C ASP A 40 -1.63 1.24 0.74
N TRP A 41 -0.62 0.77 0.02
CA TRP A 41 0.45 1.57 -0.54
C TRP A 41 0.32 1.53 -2.06
N GLU A 42 0.33 2.71 -2.70
CA GLU A 42 0.33 2.86 -4.15
C GLU A 42 1.45 3.79 -4.62
N TRP A 43 2.01 3.46 -5.79
CA TRP A 43 2.99 4.30 -6.49
C TRP A 43 2.53 4.51 -7.92
N VAL A 44 2.40 5.76 -8.32
CA VAL A 44 2.09 6.11 -9.70
C VAL A 44 3.41 6.32 -10.43
N GLY A 45 3.67 5.55 -11.47
CA GLY A 45 4.95 5.55 -12.20
C GLY A 45 5.29 6.86 -12.91
N LYS A 46 4.36 7.83 -13.01
CA LYS A 46 4.69 9.21 -13.44
C LYS A 46 5.40 10.03 -12.37
N ASP A 47 5.29 9.64 -11.10
CA ASP A 47 5.97 10.22 -9.95
C ASP A 47 6.48 9.11 -9.03
N THR A 48 7.71 8.67 -9.29
CA THR A 48 8.37 7.60 -8.52
C THR A 48 9.06 8.13 -7.26
N TRP A 49 8.91 9.42 -6.93
CA TRP A 49 9.47 10.01 -5.72
C TRP A 49 8.52 9.95 -4.53
N THR A 50 7.24 9.64 -4.78
CA THR A 50 6.22 9.63 -3.74
C THR A 50 5.46 8.31 -3.68
N ALA A 51 5.34 7.77 -2.47
CA ALA A 51 4.42 6.71 -2.12
C ALA A 51 3.10 7.31 -1.64
N GLN A 52 1.99 6.65 -1.96
CA GLN A 52 0.64 7.06 -1.54
C GLN A 52 0.05 6.02 -0.61
N SER A 53 -0.61 6.47 0.45
CA SER A 53 -1.46 5.58 1.25
C SER A 53 -2.88 6.12 1.31
N MET A 54 -3.81 5.18 1.27
CA MET A 54 -5.24 5.33 1.45
C MET A 54 -5.78 4.12 2.23
N TYR A 55 -7.04 4.27 2.62
CA TYR A 55 -7.81 3.19 3.20
C TYR A 55 -9.28 3.33 2.87
N PHE A 56 -9.95 2.19 2.82
CA PHE A 56 -11.39 2.08 2.57
C PHE A 56 -12.01 1.22 3.67
N VAL A 57 -13.23 1.57 4.07
CA VAL A 57 -14.02 0.77 5.02
C VAL A 57 -15.28 0.33 4.28
N LYS A 58 -15.45 -0.99 4.12
CA LYS A 58 -16.55 -1.59 3.36
C LYS A 58 -16.74 -0.96 1.97
N GLY A 59 -15.65 -0.81 1.23
CA GLY A 59 -15.59 -0.23 -0.11
C GLY A 59 -15.88 1.28 -0.15
N GLN A 60 -16.08 1.92 1.01
CA GLN A 60 -16.29 3.36 1.09
C GLN A 60 -14.97 4.06 1.39
N ARG A 61 -14.73 5.12 0.64
CA ARG A 61 -13.62 6.03 0.90
C ARG A 61 -13.93 6.84 2.16
N VAL A 62 -13.28 6.50 3.25
CA VAL A 62 -13.37 7.25 4.52
C VAL A 62 -12.30 8.33 4.58
N ASP A 63 -11.15 8.10 3.94
CA ASP A 63 -10.07 9.07 3.82
C ASP A 63 -10.36 10.12 2.72
N PRO A 64 -10.54 11.41 3.04
CA PRO A 64 -10.89 12.41 2.03
C PRO A 64 -9.81 12.61 0.96
N LYS A 65 -8.53 12.33 1.25
CA LYS A 65 -7.39 12.51 0.32
C LYS A 65 -6.29 11.49 0.62
N ALA A 66 -5.68 10.93 -0.44
CA ALA A 66 -4.47 10.15 -0.28
C ALA A 66 -3.39 10.95 0.44
N ALA A 67 -2.63 10.28 1.30
CA ALA A 67 -1.45 10.85 1.94
C ALA A 67 -0.21 10.47 1.14
N PHE A 68 0.68 11.45 0.89
CA PHE A 68 1.86 11.30 0.03
C PHE A 68 3.14 11.37 0.86
N PHE A 69 4.07 10.46 0.63
CA PHE A 69 5.29 10.32 1.42
C PHE A 69 6.51 10.14 0.52
N ARG A 70 7.59 10.83 0.82
CA ARG A 70 8.93 10.48 0.33
C ARG A 70 9.59 9.49 1.29
N THR A 71 10.69 8.88 0.86
CA THR A 71 11.52 8.04 1.73
C THR A 71 11.98 8.84 2.97
N PRO A 72 11.55 8.47 4.19
CA PRO A 72 11.93 9.17 5.40
C PRO A 72 13.45 9.06 5.61
N GLY A 73 14.08 10.16 6.03
CA GLY A 73 15.54 10.20 6.22
C GLY A 73 16.37 10.30 4.93
N ASN A 74 15.81 10.00 3.75
CA ASN A 74 16.48 10.18 2.46
C ASN A 74 15.50 10.65 1.36
N THR A 75 15.17 11.94 1.33
CA THR A 75 14.19 12.50 0.38
C THR A 75 14.72 12.73 -1.04
N SER A 76 15.98 12.34 -1.29
CA SER A 76 16.70 12.50 -2.57
C SER A 76 16.81 11.19 -3.34
N GLU A 77 16.08 10.16 -2.94
CA GLU A 77 16.06 8.85 -3.60
C GLU A 77 14.76 8.64 -4.39
N ASP A 78 14.93 8.17 -5.63
CA ASP A 78 13.86 7.74 -6.50
C ASP A 78 13.48 6.29 -6.16
N MET A 79 12.21 6.04 -5.81
CA MET A 79 11.76 4.71 -5.37
C MET A 79 11.77 3.67 -6.49
N ALA A 80 11.88 4.07 -7.77
CA ALA A 80 12.06 3.16 -8.89
C ALA A 80 13.55 2.82 -9.16
N ALA A 81 14.49 3.59 -8.61
CA ALA A 81 15.92 3.36 -8.78
C ALA A 81 16.46 2.21 -7.91
N GLY A 82 15.80 1.93 -6.77
CA GLY A 82 16.26 0.96 -5.77
C GLY A 82 15.13 0.16 -5.13
N PHE A 83 15.51 -0.73 -4.22
CA PHE A 83 14.55 -1.50 -3.40
C PHE A 83 14.34 -0.83 -2.06
N HIS A 84 13.08 -0.57 -1.73
CA HIS A 84 12.65 -0.08 -0.42
C HIS A 84 11.75 -1.11 0.26
N SER A 85 11.77 -1.13 1.59
CA SER A 85 10.85 -1.94 2.39
C SER A 85 9.62 -1.11 2.73
N TYR A 86 8.43 -1.61 2.42
CA TYR A 86 7.17 -0.96 2.76
C TYR A 86 6.35 -1.88 3.65
N ALA A 87 5.73 -1.30 4.67
CA ALA A 87 4.93 -2.07 5.61
C ALA A 87 3.58 -1.44 5.89
N ILE A 88 2.62 -2.30 6.21
CA ILE A 88 1.34 -1.96 6.84
C ILE A 88 1.22 -2.83 8.09
N GLU A 89 1.17 -2.20 9.25
CA GLU A 89 0.89 -2.82 10.53
C GLU A 89 -0.58 -2.55 10.90
N LEU A 90 -1.36 -3.61 11.05
CA LEU A 90 -2.74 -3.56 11.52
C LEU A 90 -2.81 -4.22 12.90
N ASN A 91 -3.29 -3.49 13.90
CA ASN A 91 -3.62 -4.01 15.23
C ASN A 91 -5.03 -3.54 15.64
N LYS A 92 -5.51 -3.97 16.81
CA LYS A 92 -6.87 -3.64 17.27
C LYS A 92 -7.14 -2.14 17.45
N ASP A 93 -6.09 -1.35 17.66
CA ASP A 93 -6.17 0.07 18.04
C ASP A 93 -5.68 1.03 16.95
N SER A 94 -4.98 0.53 15.92
CA SER A 94 -4.37 1.39 14.90
C SER A 94 -3.97 0.66 13.63
N VAL A 95 -3.84 1.45 12.55
CA VAL A 95 -3.08 1.09 11.36
C VAL A 95 -1.86 1.99 11.27
N LYS A 96 -0.70 1.42 10.95
CA LYS A 96 0.53 2.16 10.74
C LYS A 96 1.20 1.77 9.44
N TRP A 97 1.75 2.77 8.75
CA TRP A 97 2.47 2.57 7.50
C TRP A 97 3.94 2.94 7.69
N TYR A 98 4.82 2.21 6.98
CA TYR A 98 6.27 2.36 7.10
C TYR A 98 6.95 2.37 5.73
N ILE A 99 8.05 3.12 5.63
CA ILE A 99 9.02 3.06 4.54
C ILE A 99 10.40 2.87 5.18
N ASP A 100 11.13 1.84 4.78
CA ASP A 100 12.44 1.46 5.32
C ASP A 100 12.47 1.42 6.86
N ASP A 101 11.46 0.75 7.44
CA ASP A 101 11.23 0.62 8.89
C ASP A 101 10.96 1.93 9.66
N LEU A 102 10.90 3.06 8.96
CA LEU A 102 10.53 4.35 9.53
C LEU A 102 9.01 4.56 9.40
N LEU A 103 8.37 4.87 10.53
CA LEU A 103 6.94 5.15 10.60
C LEU A 103 6.60 6.41 9.80
N THR A 104 5.65 6.32 8.87
CA THR A 104 5.23 7.44 8.00
C THR A 104 3.84 7.94 8.32
N ARG A 105 2.91 7.02 8.63
CA ARG A 105 1.51 7.34 8.89
C ARG A 105 0.98 6.49 10.03
N THR A 106 0.11 7.08 10.85
CA THR A 106 -0.71 6.36 11.83
C THR A 106 -2.17 6.75 11.65
N LEU A 107 -3.05 5.76 11.60
CA LEU A 107 -4.50 5.87 11.69
C LEU A 107 -4.95 5.25 13.02
N PRO A 108 -5.28 6.05 14.06
CA PRO A 108 -5.84 5.50 15.28
C PRO A 108 -7.28 5.05 15.07
N LYS A 109 -7.69 3.99 15.75
CA LYS A 109 -9.09 3.63 15.91
C LYS A 109 -9.72 4.62 16.89
N LEU A 110 -10.75 5.33 16.44
CA LEU A 110 -11.48 6.32 17.24
C LEU A 110 -12.92 5.86 17.41
N ASP A 111 -13.51 6.17 18.57
CA ASP A 111 -14.91 5.85 18.82
C ASP A 111 -15.83 6.58 17.83
N GLY A 112 -16.83 5.86 17.31
CA GLY A 112 -17.76 6.36 16.30
C GLY A 112 -17.17 6.60 14.90
N VAL A 113 -15.88 6.33 14.66
CA VAL A 113 -15.24 6.52 13.34
C VAL A 113 -15.04 5.15 12.67
N PRO A 114 -15.45 4.97 11.39
CA PRO A 114 -15.20 3.73 10.66
C PRO A 114 -13.71 3.36 10.62
N PHE A 115 -13.38 2.10 10.89
CA PHE A 115 -12.01 1.59 10.95
C PHE A 115 -11.89 0.29 10.14
N PRO A 116 -10.85 0.14 9.28
CA PRO A 116 -10.72 -0.97 8.32
C PRO A 116 -10.15 -2.25 8.96
N SER A 117 -10.80 -2.78 9.99
CA SER A 117 -10.31 -3.97 10.72
C SER A 117 -10.43 -5.29 9.94
N GLY A 118 -11.17 -5.32 8.83
CA GLY A 118 -11.39 -6.50 8.01
C GLY A 118 -10.37 -6.71 6.88
N ALA A 119 -9.36 -5.86 6.76
CA ALA A 119 -8.33 -5.95 5.72
C ALA A 119 -7.39 -7.14 5.99
N CYS A 120 -7.74 -8.32 5.47
CA CYS A 120 -7.14 -9.58 5.91
C CYS A 120 -6.21 -10.27 4.91
N ARG A 121 -6.20 -9.89 3.63
CA ARG A 121 -5.41 -10.58 2.60
C ARG A 121 -4.50 -9.67 1.82
N ALA A 122 -3.21 -10.01 1.77
CA ALA A 122 -2.23 -9.24 1.01
C ALA A 122 -2.39 -9.44 -0.50
N ARG A 123 -2.38 -8.33 -1.25
CA ARG A 123 -2.32 -8.29 -2.71
C ARG A 123 -1.21 -7.35 -3.14
N ILE A 124 -0.40 -7.77 -4.10
CA ILE A 124 0.74 -7.01 -4.62
C ILE A 124 0.68 -7.08 -6.14
N GLY A 125 0.84 -5.96 -6.83
CA GLY A 125 0.72 -5.96 -8.28
C GLY A 125 1.17 -4.68 -8.96
N VAL A 126 1.11 -4.74 -10.29
CA VAL A 126 1.23 -3.61 -11.19
C VAL A 126 -0.01 -3.58 -12.07
N TRP A 127 -0.60 -2.41 -12.31
CA TRP A 127 -1.85 -2.27 -13.05
C TRP A 127 -1.91 -0.97 -13.86
N ASP A 128 -2.86 -0.93 -14.82
CA ASP A 128 -3.09 0.22 -15.70
C ASP A 128 -4.07 1.22 -15.08
N GLY A 129 -3.53 2.33 -14.58
CA GLY A 129 -4.27 3.44 -14.00
C GLY A 129 -4.88 4.41 -15.01
N SER A 130 -4.81 4.15 -16.32
CA SER A 130 -5.24 5.09 -17.36
C SER A 130 -6.72 5.49 -17.27
N GLN A 131 -7.59 4.65 -16.67
CA GLN A 131 -8.99 5.02 -16.40
C GLN A 131 -9.12 6.18 -15.41
N SER A 132 -8.09 6.40 -14.58
CA SER A 132 -7.96 7.48 -13.61
C SER A 132 -6.84 8.44 -14.03
N SER A 133 -6.75 8.76 -15.33
CA SER A 133 -5.61 9.47 -15.94
C SER A 133 -5.27 10.83 -15.32
N GLY A 134 -6.23 11.53 -14.72
CA GLY A 134 -5.94 12.75 -13.94
C GLY A 134 -4.98 12.47 -12.77
N TRP A 135 -5.17 11.34 -12.10
CA TRP A 135 -4.32 10.88 -11.00
C TRP A 135 -3.11 10.09 -11.49
N ALA A 136 -3.29 9.08 -12.34
CA ALA A 136 -2.20 8.15 -12.72
C ALA A 136 -1.39 8.59 -13.97
N GLY A 137 -1.97 9.41 -14.83
CA GLY A 137 -1.53 9.57 -16.22
C GLY A 137 -2.07 8.46 -17.13
N ALA A 138 -1.66 8.45 -18.40
CA ALA A 138 -2.01 7.40 -19.37
C ALA A 138 -0.78 6.56 -19.72
N VAL A 139 -0.99 5.24 -19.89
CA VAL A 139 0.07 4.30 -20.26
C VAL A 139 0.42 4.45 -21.74
N ASP A 140 1.71 4.63 -22.01
CA ASP A 140 2.29 4.51 -23.35
C ASP A 140 2.80 3.07 -23.53
N TRP A 141 1.94 2.20 -24.09
CA TRP A 141 2.24 0.78 -24.26
C TRP A 141 3.44 0.50 -25.18
N SER A 142 3.88 1.47 -25.99
CA SER A 142 5.10 1.32 -26.80
C SER A 142 6.39 1.32 -25.97
N LYS A 143 6.33 1.81 -24.72
CA LYS A 143 7.46 1.85 -23.77
C LYS A 143 7.52 0.63 -22.83
N GLY A 144 6.60 -0.33 -23.01
CA GLY A 144 6.59 -1.56 -22.22
C GLY A 144 7.78 -2.48 -22.56
N PRO A 145 7.99 -3.55 -21.76
CA PRO A 145 7.21 -3.92 -20.58
C PRO A 145 7.47 -3.00 -19.38
N PHE A 146 6.45 -2.83 -18.54
CA PHE A 146 6.54 -2.15 -17.25
C PHE A 146 6.62 -3.20 -16.15
N THR A 147 7.52 -3.03 -15.19
CA THR A 147 7.83 -4.07 -14.20
C THR A 147 8.03 -3.47 -12.83
N ALA A 148 7.31 -4.01 -11.85
CA ALA A 148 7.63 -3.86 -10.44
C ALA A 148 8.25 -5.18 -9.96
N GLU A 149 9.26 -5.09 -9.10
CA GLU A 149 9.96 -6.25 -8.57
C GLU A 149 9.76 -6.34 -7.06
N MET A 150 9.67 -7.56 -6.56
CA MET A 150 9.59 -7.84 -5.13
C MET A 150 10.68 -8.85 -4.76
N GLN A 151 11.59 -8.45 -3.89
CA GLN A 151 12.65 -9.34 -3.39
C GLN A 151 12.13 -10.33 -2.36
N TRP A 152 11.29 -9.85 -1.45
CA TRP A 152 10.67 -10.69 -0.44
C TRP A 152 9.36 -10.08 0.06
N PHE A 153 8.55 -10.95 0.65
CA PHE A 153 7.33 -10.63 1.38
C PHE A 153 7.39 -11.33 2.74
N LYS A 154 6.95 -10.63 3.78
CA LYS A 154 6.87 -11.15 5.14
C LYS A 154 5.56 -10.72 5.78
N PHE A 155 4.90 -11.65 6.43
CA PHE A 155 3.84 -11.34 7.38
C PHE A 155 4.25 -11.78 8.77
N THR A 156 4.13 -10.88 9.75
CA THR A 156 4.40 -11.15 11.16
C THR A 156 3.08 -11.08 11.93
N PRO A 157 2.47 -12.23 12.30
CA PRO A 157 1.21 -12.24 13.04
C PRO A 157 1.40 -11.69 14.45
N TYR A 158 0.42 -10.94 14.94
CA TYR A 158 0.30 -10.62 16.36
C TYR A 158 -0.71 -11.56 16.99
N CYS A 159 -0.23 -12.36 17.95
CA CYS A 159 -1.11 -13.14 18.81
C CYS A 159 -1.75 -12.18 19.80
N GLU A 160 -2.97 -11.72 19.51
CA GLU A 160 -3.80 -11.19 20.58
C GLU A 160 -4.40 -12.37 21.33
N THR A 161 -4.15 -12.45 22.64
CA THR A 161 -4.96 -13.28 23.52
C THR A 161 -6.38 -12.74 23.46
N LEU A 162 -7.32 -13.56 23.02
CA LEU A 162 -8.74 -13.29 23.20
C LEU A 162 -8.97 -13.18 24.72
N GLU A 163 -9.03 -11.96 25.24
CA GLU A 163 -9.58 -11.68 26.57
C GLU A 163 -11.11 -11.77 26.53
#